data_AF-A0A0S6W0Y3-F1
#
_entry.id   AF-A0A0S6W0Y3-F1
#
_cell.length_a   1.000
_cell.length_b   1.000
_cell.length_c   1.000
_cell.angle_alpha   90.00
_cell.angle_beta   90.00
_cell.angle_gamma   90.00
#
_symmetry.space_group_name_H-M   'P 1'
#
loop_
_entity.id
_entity.type
_entity.pdbx_description
1 polymer ?
#
loop_
_entity_poly.entity_id
_entity_poly.type
_entity_poly.pdbx_seq_one_letter_code
_entity_poly.pdbx_strand_id
1 'polypeptide(L)' 'MTTTVAIPTSGKPFKNNATYCVGTGRMGLALQQEYLDHLQIVQKAIQFRYIRGHGLFCDDIGIYREQESEIVKMHLYE' A
#
# COMPACT_ATOMS: atom_id res chain seq x y z
N MET A 1 7.12 -13.10 -41.80
CA MET A 1 6.41 -11.84 -42.12
C MET A 1 7.09 -10.72 -41.37
N THR A 2 7.49 -9.66 -42.06
CA THR A 2 8.22 -8.54 -41.46
C THR A 2 7.35 -7.30 -41.57
N THR A 3 7.03 -6.69 -40.43
CA THR A 3 6.28 -5.43 -40.39
C THR A 3 7.25 -4.29 -40.16
N THR A 4 7.32 -3.35 -41.09
CA THR A 4 8.12 -2.12 -40.96
C THR A 4 7.24 -1.01 -40.39
N VAL A 5 7.67 -0.39 -39.29
CA VAL A 5 7.00 0.75 -38.67
C VAL A 5 7.80 2.02 -38.97
N ALA A 6 7.14 3.05 -39.50
CA ALA A 6 7.73 4.36 -39.69
C ALA A 6 7.67 5.18 -38.39
N ILE A 7 8.80 5.71 -37.93
CA ILE A 7 8.89 6.55 -36.74
C ILE A 7 8.72 8.01 -37.15
N PRO A 8 7.68 8.72 -36.68
CA PRO A 8 7.47 10.13 -37.02
C PRO A 8 8.50 11.03 -36.34
N THR A 9 8.85 12.15 -36.99
CA THR A 9 9.83 13.15 -36.49
C THR A 9 9.28 14.04 -35.38
N SER A 10 7.96 14.01 -35.11
CA SER A 10 7.31 14.75 -34.04
C SER A 10 6.08 14.00 -33.51
N GLY A 11 5.64 14.31 -32.28
CA GLY A 11 4.51 13.65 -31.65
C GLY A 11 4.21 14.16 -30.24
N LYS A 12 3.27 13.51 -29.55
CA LYS A 12 2.97 13.76 -28.15
C LYS A 12 3.69 12.74 -27.27
N PRO A 13 4.21 13.12 -26.08
CA PRO A 13 4.79 12.17 -25.15
C PRO A 13 3.79 11.07 -24.79
N PHE A 14 4.24 9.81 -24.79
CA PHE A 14 3.45 8.70 -24.29
C PHE A 14 3.33 8.80 -22.77
N LYS A 15 2.12 9.06 -22.27
CA LYS A 15 1.83 9.05 -20.83
C LYS A 15 1.48 7.63 -20.41
N ASN A 16 2.47 6.92 -19.90
CA ASN A 16 2.26 5.57 -19.38
C ASN A 16 1.61 5.60 -17.99
N ASN A 17 0.29 5.42 -17.94
CA ASN A 17 -0.45 5.32 -16.68
C ASN A 17 -0.51 3.88 -16.15
N ALA A 18 0.06 2.90 -16.85
CA ALA A 18 -0.03 1.49 -16.45
C ALA A 18 0.67 1.21 -15.11
N THR A 19 1.73 1.97 -14.78
CA THR A 19 2.48 1.84 -13.52
C THR A 19 2.06 2.86 -12.46
N TYR A 20 0.90 3.49 -12.64
CA TYR A 20 0.44 4.51 -11.69
C TYR A 20 0.07 3.90 -10.32
N CYS A 21 -0.65 2.79 -10.29
CA CYS A 21 -1.07 2.15 -9.05
C CYS A 21 -1.14 0.63 -9.21
N VAL A 22 -0.77 -0.10 -8.15
CA VAL A 22 -0.91 -1.55 -8.06
C VAL A 22 -1.78 -1.93 -6.86
N GLY A 23 -2.56 -3.00 -7.02
CA GLY A 23 -3.37 -3.55 -5.92
C GLY A 23 -2.53 -4.42 -4.98
N THR A 24 -3.01 -4.58 -3.75
CA THR A 24 -2.49 -5.56 -2.79
C THR A 24 -3.63 -6.20 -1.99
N GLY A 25 -3.32 -7.29 -1.27
CA GLY A 25 -4.20 -7.90 -0.29
C GLY A 25 -4.46 -7.03 0.94
N ARG A 26 -4.86 -7.66 2.05
CA ARG A 26 -5.08 -6.97 3.33
C ARG A 26 -3.79 -6.32 3.84
N MET A 27 -3.91 -5.16 4.49
CA MET A 27 -2.74 -4.43 5.01
C MET A 27 -1.95 -5.25 6.04
N GLY A 28 -2.59 -6.19 6.75
CA GLY A 28 -1.89 -7.08 7.69
C GLY A 28 -0.83 -7.98 7.04
N LEU A 29 -0.96 -8.28 5.74
CA LEU A 29 0.07 -9.02 5.00
C LEU A 29 1.36 -8.22 4.83
N ALA A 30 1.28 -6.88 4.86
CA ALA A 30 2.46 -6.03 4.74
C ALA A 30 3.40 -6.12 5.96
N LEU A 31 2.95 -6.76 7.04
CA LEU A 31 3.78 -7.07 8.22
C LEU A 31 4.67 -8.31 8.01
N GLN A 32 4.42 -9.11 6.96
CA GLN A 32 5.20 -10.31 6.66
C GLN A 32 6.45 -9.96 5.84
N GLN A 33 7.59 -10.59 6.16
CA GLN A 33 8.85 -10.34 5.46
C GLN A 33 8.77 -10.71 3.98
N GLU A 34 8.14 -11.85 3.64
CA GLU A 34 8.01 -12.31 2.26
C GLU A 34 7.23 -11.30 1.39
N TYR A 35 6.24 -10.62 1.98
CA TYR A 35 5.50 -9.58 1.30
C TYR A 35 6.41 -8.40 0.93
N LEU A 36 7.26 -7.96 1.86
CA LEU A 36 8.20 -6.86 1.64
C LEU A 36 9.25 -7.23 0.58
N ASP A 37 9.72 -8.47 0.59
CA ASP A 37 10.67 -8.97 -0.41
C ASP A 37 10.06 -8.95 -1.82
N HIS A 38 8.81 -9.41 -1.96
CA HIS A 38 8.07 -9.32 -3.23
C HIS A 38 7.87 -7.87 -3.67
N LEU A 39 7.47 -6.99 -2.74
CA LEU A 39 7.26 -5.58 -3.05
C LEU A 39 8.57 -4.91 -3.50
N GLN A 40 9.70 -5.28 -2.91
CA GLN A 40 11.02 -4.76 -3.29
C GLN A 40 11.39 -5.16 -4.72
N ILE A 41 11.15 -6.42 -5.11
CA ILE A 41 11.39 -6.89 -6.49
C ILE A 41 10.53 -6.10 -7.47
N VAL A 42 9.23 -5.96 -7.18
CA VAL A 42 8.28 -5.21 -8.00
C VAL A 42 8.70 -3.75 -8.15
N GLN A 43 9.14 -3.10 -7.07
CA GLN A 43 9.57 -1.71 -7.13
C GLN A 43 10.89 -1.52 -7.90
N LYS A 44 11.85 -2.43 -7.78
CA LYS A 44 13.08 -2.41 -8.58
C LYS A 44 12.80 -2.60 -10.08
N ALA A 45 11.85 -3.46 -10.44
CA ALA A 45 11.58 -3.82 -11.82
C ALA A 45 10.57 -2.90 -12.55
N ILE A 46 9.51 -2.48 -11.87
CA ILE A 46 8.33 -1.83 -12.49
C ILE A 46 8.12 -0.39 -12.02
N GLN A 47 8.54 -0.06 -10.79
CA GLN A 47 8.42 1.27 -10.19
C GLN A 47 6.98 1.80 -10.14
N PHE A 48 6.06 1.03 -9.52
CA PHE A 48 4.70 1.50 -9.30
C PHE A 48 4.67 2.70 -8.35
N ARG A 49 3.96 3.76 -8.72
CA ARG A 49 3.90 4.99 -7.91
C ARG A 49 3.05 4.86 -6.65
N TYR A 50 1.95 4.12 -6.73
CA TYR A 50 1.01 3.93 -5.62
C TYR A 50 0.69 2.45 -5.39
N ILE A 51 0.32 2.11 -4.16
CA ILE A 51 -0.20 0.80 -3.78
C ILE A 51 -1.53 0.96 -3.07
N ARG A 52 -2.51 0.09 -3.38
CA ARG A 52 -3.86 0.14 -2.80
C ARG A 52 -4.23 -1.22 -2.19
N GLY A 53 -4.38 -1.24 -0.87
CA GLY A 53 -4.84 -2.40 -0.10
C GLY A 53 -6.12 -2.13 0.69
N HIS A 54 -6.68 -3.16 1.31
CA HIS A 54 -7.85 -3.07 2.19
C HIS A 54 -7.48 -3.41 3.64
N GLY A 55 -8.34 -3.05 4.59
CA GLY A 55 -8.19 -3.47 5.99
C GLY A 55 -7.16 -2.68 6.80
N LEU A 56 -6.92 -1.41 6.48
CA LEU A 56 -6.05 -0.54 7.29
C LEU A 56 -6.55 -0.40 8.73
N PHE A 57 -7.86 -0.30 8.91
CA PHE A 57 -8.51 -0.14 10.22
C PHE A 57 -9.07 -1.45 10.79
N CYS A 58 -8.67 -2.60 10.24
CA CYS A 58 -9.05 -3.89 10.82
C CYS A 58 -8.24 -4.17 12.10
N ASP A 59 -8.81 -4.97 13.00
CA ASP A 59 -8.25 -5.21 14.33
C ASP A 59 -6.86 -5.84 14.33
N ASP A 60 -6.52 -6.57 13.26
CA ASP A 60 -5.21 -7.18 13.03
C ASP A 60 -4.08 -6.15 12.87
N ILE A 61 -4.38 -4.94 12.39
CA ILE A 61 -3.39 -3.85 12.31
C ILE A 61 -3.21 -3.17 13.66
N GLY A 62 -4.24 -3.17 14.50
CA GLY A 62 -4.17 -2.64 15.86
C GLY A 62 -4.17 -1.11 15.98
N ILE A 63 -4.69 -0.39 14.98
CA ILE A 63 -4.73 1.09 15.00
C ILE A 63 -5.70 1.63 16.08
N TYR A 64 -6.92 1.10 16.13
CA TYR A 64 -7.95 1.57 17.05
C TYR A 64 -8.06 0.63 18.25
N ARG A 65 -7.95 1.20 19.46
CA ARG A 65 -8.19 0.53 20.74
C ARG A 65 -8.82 1.52 21.71
N GLU A 66 -9.80 1.07 22.45
CA GLU A 66 -10.35 1.82 23.59
C GLU A 66 -9.50 1.55 24.81
N GLN A 67 -9.19 2.59 25.58
CA GLN A 67 -8.47 2.48 26.83
C GLN A 67 -9.43 2.87 27.96
N GLU A 68 -9.66 1.95 28.90
CA GLU A 68 -10.32 2.31 30.15
C GLU A 68 -9.36 3.19 30.97
N SER A 69 -9.84 4.36 31.35
CA SER A 69 -9.17 5.17 32.38
C SER A 69 -9.58 4.61 33.72
N GLU A 70 -8.62 4.11 34.51
CA GLU A 70 -8.89 3.76 35.91
C GLU A 70 -9.28 5.05 36.65
N ILE A 71 -10.58 5.22 36.88
CA ILE A 71 -11.06 6.18 37.87
C ILE A 71 -10.66 5.60 39.23
N VAL A 72 -9.51 6.06 39.76
CA VAL A 72 -9.13 5.78 41.14
C VAL A 72 -10.21 6.39 42.02
N LYS A 73 -11.11 5.54 42.55
CA LYS A 73 -12.09 5.94 43.56
C LYS A 73 -11.32 6.37 44.81
N MET A 74 -11.14 7.67 44.98
CA MET A 74 -10.69 8.25 46.24
C MET A 74 -11.74 7.87 47.30
N HIS A 75 -11.41 6.93 48.18
CA HIS A 75 -12.22 6.63 49.36
C HIS A 75 -12.22 7.89 50.22
N LEU A 76 -13.31 8.66 50.17
CA LEU A 76 -13.61 9.66 51.17
C LEU A 76 -14.12 8.89 52.40
N TYR A 77 -13.31 8.84 53.44
CA TYR A 77 -13.72 8.36 54.75
C TYR A 77 -14.82 9.30 55.28
N GLU A 78 -16.01 8.74 55.57
CA GLU A 78 -16.93 9.30 56.57
C GLU A 78 -16.51 8.82 57.97
#